data_AF-A0A3D5UMX5-F1
#
_entry.id   AF-A0A3D5UMX5-F1
#
_cell.length_a   1.000
_cell.length_b   1.000
_cell.length_c   1.000
_cell.angle_alpha   90.00
_cell.angle_beta   90.00
_cell.angle_gamma   90.00
#
_symmetry.space_group_name_H-M   'P 1'
#
loop_
_entity.id
_entity.type
_entity.pdbx_description
1 polymer ?
#
loop_
_entity_poly.entity_id
_entity_poly.type
_entity_poly.pdbx_seq_one_letter_code
_entity_poly.pdbx_strand_id
1 'polypeptide(L)'
;MKLQPKHLSAYGLILEEGTSLSKQYEKGKYRIDDEAEREMYEILKEKTTKEGYEHYEISNFAKEQAYSKHNLRYWELKDYLGLGLGSHSFVRGERFANTRNLETYVQKGLQGAFIKEESRILTKKEWKEEFLFLGLRKRKGIRLSDYRRFFSSDLMQDYGKRIK
;
A
#
# COMPACT_ATOMS: atom_id res chain seq x y z
N MET A 1 16.08 18.74 -9.68
CA MET A 1 16.44 17.29 -9.79
C MET A 1 16.88 16.94 -11.22
N LYS A 2 18.06 16.34 -11.48
CA LYS A 2 18.58 16.14 -12.86
C LYS A 2 17.73 15.21 -13.75
N LEU A 3 17.24 14.09 -13.20
CA LEU A 3 16.47 13.08 -13.97
C LEU A 3 15.02 13.47 -14.24
N GLN A 4 14.47 14.42 -13.48
CA GLN A 4 13.09 14.92 -13.62
C GLN A 4 12.01 13.85 -13.87
N PRO A 5 11.94 12.76 -13.08
CA PRO A 5 10.90 11.75 -13.26
C PRO A 5 9.51 12.35 -13.00
N LYS A 6 8.48 11.81 -13.66
CA LYS A 6 7.09 12.26 -13.38
C LYS A 6 6.55 11.74 -12.05
N HIS A 7 7.12 10.64 -11.55
CA HIS A 7 6.73 9.96 -10.32
C HIS A 7 7.98 9.54 -9.55
N LEU A 8 7.93 9.67 -8.23
CA LEU A 8 8.97 9.23 -7.32
C LEU A 8 8.34 8.39 -6.21
N SER A 9 8.89 7.20 -6.00
CA SER A 9 8.60 6.37 -4.84
C SER A 9 9.78 6.38 -3.89
N ALA A 10 9.54 6.67 -2.62
CA ALA A 10 10.55 6.75 -1.58
C ALA A 10 10.05 6.04 -0.33
N TYR A 11 10.73 4.95 0.01
CA TYR A 11 10.41 4.12 1.16
C TYR A 11 11.53 4.18 2.18
N GLY A 12 11.14 4.15 3.45
CA GLY A 12 12.06 3.86 4.52
C GLY A 12 12.66 2.46 4.36
N LEU A 13 13.89 2.29 4.82
CA LEU A 13 14.58 1.00 4.70
C LEU A 13 14.03 0.02 5.72
N ILE A 14 13.48 -1.11 5.25
CA ILE A 14 13.05 -2.21 6.11
C ILE A 14 14.06 -3.36 5.96
N LEU A 15 14.56 -3.87 7.09
CA LEU A 15 15.42 -5.05 7.12
C LEU A 15 14.56 -6.31 7.20
N GLU A 16 14.45 -6.99 6.07
CA GLU A 16 13.77 -8.28 6.01
C GLU A 16 14.71 -9.41 6.49
N GLU A 17 14.20 -10.26 7.37
CA GLU A 17 14.94 -11.37 7.95
C GLU A 17 15.48 -12.31 6.85
N GLY A 18 16.70 -12.81 7.05
CA GLY A 18 17.34 -13.75 6.13
C GLY A 18 17.97 -13.11 4.89
N THR A 19 17.73 -11.82 4.63
CA THR A 19 18.34 -11.11 3.51
C THR A 19 19.84 -10.87 3.72
N SER A 20 20.57 -10.63 2.64
CA SER A 20 21.98 -10.24 2.72
C SER A 20 22.16 -8.95 3.53
N LEU A 21 21.21 -8.02 3.42
CA LEU A 21 21.27 -6.74 4.11
C LEU A 21 21.08 -6.89 5.62
N SER A 22 20.11 -7.70 6.07
CA SER A 22 19.90 -7.97 7.51
C SER A 22 21.14 -8.61 8.14
N LYS A 23 21.75 -9.61 7.48
CA LYS A 23 22.98 -10.27 7.93
C LYS A 23 24.16 -9.32 8.04
N GLN A 24 24.23 -8.30 7.18
CA GLN A 24 25.29 -7.29 7.24
C GLN A 24 25.05 -6.28 8.36
N TYR A 25 23.78 -5.91 8.58
CA TYR A 25 23.37 -5.09 9.71
C TYR A 25 23.67 -5.76 11.06
N GLU A 26 23.33 -7.04 11.22
CA GLU A 26 23.65 -7.85 12.41
C GLU A 26 25.16 -7.92 12.70
N LYS A 27 25.97 -7.91 11.64
CA LYS A 27 27.45 -7.86 11.73
C LYS A 27 28.01 -6.46 11.96
N GLY A 28 27.15 -5.46 12.15
CA GLY A 28 27.54 -4.07 12.42
C GLY A 28 28.14 -3.34 11.24
N LYS A 29 27.98 -3.83 10.00
CA LYS A 29 28.51 -3.14 8.80
C LYS A 29 27.79 -1.84 8.49
N TYR A 30 26.53 -1.72 8.91
CA TYR A 30 25.69 -0.54 8.74
C TYR A 30 24.88 -0.32 10.00
N ARG A 31 24.46 0.93 10.20
CA ARG A 31 23.49 1.30 11.23
C ARG A 31 22.31 1.99 10.56
N ILE A 32 21.13 1.68 11.06
CA ILE A 32 19.90 2.39 10.73
C ILE A 32 19.69 3.34 11.89
N ASP A 33 19.52 4.60 11.54
CA ASP A 33 19.28 5.69 12.48
C ASP A 33 17.96 6.34 12.09
N ASP A 34 16.96 6.14 12.95
CA ASP A 34 15.60 6.66 12.75
C ASP A 34 15.59 8.20 12.65
N GLU A 35 16.53 8.88 13.34
CA GLU A 35 16.65 10.32 13.29
C GLU A 35 17.18 10.78 11.93
N ALA A 36 18.21 10.10 11.41
CA ALA A 36 18.71 10.35 10.07
C ALA A 36 17.64 10.04 9.00
N GLU A 37 16.86 8.97 9.15
CA GLU A 37 15.75 8.65 8.25
C GLU A 37 14.69 9.77 8.24
N ARG A 38 14.31 10.26 9.43
CA ARG A 38 13.39 11.39 9.57
C ARG A 38 13.91 12.63 8.87
N GLU A 39 15.18 12.99 9.10
CA GLU A 39 15.81 14.15 8.46
C GLU A 39 15.84 14.00 6.92
N MET A 40 16.23 12.83 6.43
CA MET A 40 16.21 12.52 5.00
C MET A 40 14.80 12.67 4.39
N TYR A 41 13.78 12.25 5.11
CA TYR A 41 12.40 12.36 4.66
C TYR A 41 11.91 13.82 4.63
N GLU A 42 12.27 14.64 5.62
CA GLU A 42 11.97 16.09 5.58
C GLU A 42 12.67 16.77 4.39
N ILE A 43 13.97 16.49 4.18
CA ILE A 43 14.72 17.00 3.03
C ILE A 43 14.08 16.58 1.71
N LEU A 44 13.64 15.31 1.60
CA LEU A 44 12.96 14.79 0.43
C LEU A 44 11.68 15.59 0.14
N LYS A 45 10.80 15.74 1.13
CA LYS A 45 9.55 16.51 0.99
C LYS A 45 9.82 17.94 0.56
N GLU A 46 10.76 18.62 1.21
CA GLU A 46 11.08 20.01 0.87
C GLU A 46 11.61 20.15 -0.56
N LYS A 47 12.59 19.33 -0.95
CA LYS A 47 13.20 19.40 -2.28
C LYS A 47 12.20 19.06 -3.38
N THR A 48 11.42 18.01 -3.19
CA THR A 48 10.40 17.59 -4.18
C THR A 48 9.28 18.62 -4.29
N THR A 49 8.82 19.21 -3.18
CA THR A 49 7.82 20.29 -3.20
C THR A 49 8.34 21.52 -3.93
N LYS A 50 9.58 21.97 -3.66
CA LYS A 50 10.21 23.10 -4.37
C LYS A 50 10.33 22.87 -5.87
N GLU A 51 10.46 21.62 -6.28
CA GLU A 51 10.54 21.22 -7.69
C GLU A 51 9.16 20.97 -8.32
N GLY A 52 8.06 21.18 -7.59
CA GLY A 52 6.68 21.09 -8.10
C GLY A 52 6.08 19.69 -8.06
N TYR A 53 6.63 18.76 -7.27
CA TYR A 53 5.99 17.47 -7.03
C TYR A 53 4.95 17.60 -5.90
N GLU A 54 3.83 16.92 -6.05
CA GLU A 54 2.82 16.76 -5.02
C GLU A 54 3.07 15.47 -4.23
N HIS A 55 3.15 15.60 -2.90
CA HIS A 55 3.13 14.47 -1.97
C HIS A 55 1.69 13.97 -1.82
N TYR A 56 1.28 13.02 -2.67
CA TYR A 56 -0.12 12.61 -2.81
C TYR A 56 -0.50 11.43 -1.90
N GLU A 57 0.48 10.64 -1.47
CA GLU A 57 0.33 9.56 -0.48
C GLU A 57 1.66 9.32 0.25
N ILE A 58 1.62 8.55 1.33
CA ILE A 58 2.67 8.44 2.35
C ILE A 58 4.11 8.30 1.82
N SER A 59 4.34 7.55 0.75
CA SER A 59 5.67 7.22 0.22
C SER A 59 5.92 7.74 -1.20
N ASN A 60 4.99 8.49 -1.81
CA ASN A 60 5.04 8.80 -3.23
C ASN A 60 4.74 10.27 -3.55
N PHE A 61 5.48 10.75 -4.54
CA PHE A 61 5.44 12.12 -5.04
C PHE A 61 5.24 12.09 -6.55
N ALA A 62 4.49 13.05 -7.11
CA ALA A 62 4.28 13.10 -8.56
C ALA A 62 4.11 14.53 -9.08
N LYS A 63 4.50 14.75 -10.33
CA LYS A 63 4.13 15.94 -11.12
C LYS A 63 2.96 15.62 -12.04
N GLU A 64 2.22 16.65 -12.45
CA GLU A 64 1.17 16.53 -13.48
C GLU A 64 0.14 15.43 -13.18
N GLN A 65 -0.12 15.17 -11.89
CA GLN A 65 -1.00 14.08 -11.44
C GLN A 65 -0.61 12.69 -11.97
N ALA A 66 0.68 12.46 -12.26
CA ALA A 66 1.24 11.16 -12.64
C ALA A 66 1.29 10.18 -11.45
N TYR A 67 0.19 10.06 -10.72
CA TYR A 67 0.06 9.18 -9.58
C TYR A 67 0.04 7.72 -10.02
N SER A 68 0.61 6.84 -9.19
CA SER A 68 0.49 5.40 -9.39
C SER A 68 -0.98 4.97 -9.27
N LYS A 69 -1.60 4.63 -10.41
CA LYS A 69 -2.96 4.08 -10.47
C LYS A 69 -3.08 2.79 -9.67
N HIS A 70 -2.01 1.98 -9.65
CA HIS A 70 -1.94 0.73 -8.91
C HIS A 70 -2.05 0.98 -7.40
N ASN A 71 -1.20 1.85 -6.85
CA ASN A 71 -1.19 2.16 -5.42
C ASN A 71 -2.52 2.82 -5.01
N LEU A 72 -3.01 3.77 -5.80
CA LEU A 72 -4.29 4.42 -5.52
C LEU A 72 -5.46 3.43 -5.50
N ARG A 73 -5.44 2.38 -6.34
CA ARG A 73 -6.49 1.36 -6.33
C ARG A 73 -6.54 0.62 -5.00
N TYR A 74 -5.38 0.28 -4.43
CA TYR A 74 -5.27 -0.29 -3.09
C TYR A 74 -5.74 0.69 -2.01
N TRP A 75 -5.26 1.94 -2.05
CA TRP A 75 -5.60 2.97 -1.05
C TRP A 75 -7.05 3.45 -1.12
N GLU A 76 -7.76 3.14 -2.20
CA GLU A 76 -9.17 3.41 -2.39
C GLU A 76 -10.05 2.18 -2.15
N LEU A 77 -9.45 1.06 -1.71
CA LEU A 77 -10.13 -0.21 -1.45
C LEU A 77 -10.99 -0.66 -2.64
N LYS A 78 -10.51 -0.38 -3.86
CA LYS A 78 -11.14 -0.80 -5.10
C LYS A 78 -10.71 -2.23 -5.42
N ASP A 79 -11.61 -2.98 -6.05
CA ASP A 79 -11.31 -4.32 -6.54
C ASP A 79 -10.03 -4.35 -7.39
N TYR A 80 -9.24 -5.40 -7.30
CA TYR A 80 -8.10 -5.68 -8.17
C TYR A 80 -7.87 -7.20 -8.27
N LEU A 81 -7.34 -7.61 -9.40
CA LEU A 81 -6.98 -8.99 -9.67
C LEU A 81 -5.46 -9.09 -9.79
N GLY A 82 -4.84 -9.87 -8.91
CA GLY A 82 -3.45 -10.28 -9.02
C GLY A 82 -3.34 -11.40 -10.04
N LEU A 83 -2.42 -11.23 -10.99
CA LEU A 83 -2.04 -12.25 -11.94
C LEU A 83 -0.59 -12.65 -11.68
N GLY A 84 -0.28 -13.93 -11.83
CA GLY A 84 1.06 -14.47 -11.57
C GLY A 84 1.12 -15.35 -10.33
N LEU A 85 2.26 -16.03 -10.17
CA LEU A 85 2.59 -16.83 -9.00
C LEU A 85 2.57 -15.98 -7.74
N GLY A 86 1.85 -16.41 -6.71
CA GLY A 86 1.81 -15.73 -5.40
C GLY A 86 1.13 -14.36 -5.38
N SER A 87 0.53 -13.90 -6.49
CA SER A 87 -0.10 -12.58 -6.54
C SER A 87 -1.37 -12.52 -5.70
N HIS A 88 -1.61 -11.41 -5.02
CA HIS A 88 -2.83 -11.18 -4.24
C HIS A 88 -3.91 -10.47 -5.04
N SER A 89 -5.16 -10.74 -4.67
CA SER A 89 -6.35 -10.13 -5.24
C SER A 89 -7.29 -9.65 -4.13
N PHE A 90 -8.11 -8.66 -4.49
CA PHE A 90 -9.23 -8.22 -3.69
C PHE A 90 -10.41 -8.00 -4.63
N VAL A 91 -11.47 -8.80 -4.54
CA VAL A 91 -12.62 -8.70 -5.45
C VAL A 91 -13.90 -8.82 -4.64
N ARG A 92 -14.73 -7.77 -4.66
CA ARG A 92 -16.06 -7.76 -4.03
C ARG A 92 -16.03 -8.16 -2.54
N GLY A 93 -15.00 -7.72 -1.81
CA GLY A 93 -14.84 -8.04 -0.38
C GLY A 93 -14.13 -9.37 -0.11
N GLU A 94 -13.81 -10.18 -1.13
CA GLU A 94 -12.99 -11.38 -1.00
C GLU A 94 -11.51 -11.05 -1.22
N ARG A 95 -10.65 -11.46 -0.29
CA ARG A 95 -9.20 -11.51 -0.49
C ARG A 95 -8.77 -12.92 -0.79
N PHE A 96 -7.87 -13.08 -1.74
CA PHE A 96 -7.26 -14.38 -2.03
C PHE A 96 -5.90 -14.19 -2.68
N ALA A 97 -5.08 -15.23 -2.63
CA ALA A 97 -3.80 -15.31 -3.30
C ALA A 97 -3.85 -16.33 -4.43
N ASN A 98 -3.04 -16.14 -5.46
CA ASN A 98 -2.65 -17.26 -6.30
C ASN A 98 -1.63 -18.12 -5.56
N THR A 99 -1.58 -19.41 -5.88
CA THR A 99 -0.58 -20.32 -5.28
C THR A 99 0.84 -19.78 -5.40
N ARG A 100 1.65 -20.01 -4.36
CA ARG A 100 3.11 -19.74 -4.40
C ARG A 100 3.91 -20.94 -4.91
N ASN A 101 3.28 -22.09 -5.10
CA ASN A 101 3.94 -23.27 -5.65
C ASN A 101 4.00 -23.18 -7.18
N LEU A 102 5.22 -23.06 -7.72
CA LEU A 102 5.44 -22.87 -9.16
C LEU A 102 4.89 -24.02 -10.00
N GLU A 103 5.11 -25.27 -9.58
CA GLU A 103 4.63 -26.44 -10.31
C GLU A 103 3.10 -26.46 -10.39
N THR A 104 2.45 -26.22 -9.26
CA THR A 104 0.98 -26.14 -9.15
C THR A 104 0.44 -25.00 -10.00
N TYR A 105 1.07 -23.82 -9.96
CA TYR A 105 0.70 -22.66 -10.76
C TYR A 105 0.75 -22.97 -12.26
N VAL A 106 1.84 -23.58 -12.73
CA VAL A 106 2.03 -23.90 -14.15
C VAL A 106 1.08 -25.01 -14.59
N GLN A 107 1.08 -26.17 -13.90
CA GLN A 107 0.32 -27.35 -14.32
C GLN A 107 -1.19 -27.08 -14.37
N LYS A 108 -1.74 -26.51 -13.30
CA LYS A 108 -3.18 -26.21 -13.23
C LYS A 108 -3.54 -24.95 -14.01
N GLY A 109 -2.66 -23.95 -14.05
CA GLY A 109 -2.88 -22.73 -14.83
C GLY A 109 -2.99 -22.99 -16.34
N LEU A 110 -2.15 -23.88 -16.88
CA LEU A 110 -2.22 -24.31 -18.29
C LEU A 110 -3.51 -25.08 -18.63
N GLN A 111 -4.18 -25.66 -17.64
CA GLN A 111 -5.48 -26.32 -17.78
C GLN A 111 -6.66 -25.33 -17.64
N GLY A 112 -6.39 -24.03 -17.50
CA GLY A 112 -7.40 -22.99 -17.31
C GLY A 112 -7.96 -22.93 -15.89
N ALA A 113 -7.36 -23.63 -14.92
CA ALA A 113 -7.83 -23.60 -13.54
C ALA A 113 -7.43 -22.31 -12.83
N PHE A 114 -8.36 -21.77 -12.04
CA PHE A 114 -8.10 -20.64 -11.16
C PHE A 114 -7.83 -21.11 -9.74
N ILE A 115 -6.57 -21.04 -9.30
CA ILE A 115 -6.13 -21.59 -8.03
C ILE A 115 -6.10 -20.47 -7.00
N LYS A 116 -7.22 -20.31 -6.28
CA LYS A 116 -7.30 -19.43 -5.12
C LYS A 116 -6.78 -20.16 -3.88
N GLU A 117 -5.76 -19.60 -3.26
CA GLU A 117 -5.29 -19.95 -1.92
C GLU A 117 -5.58 -18.78 -0.96
N GLU A 118 -5.55 -19.05 0.35
CA GLU A 118 -5.73 -18.03 1.40
C GLU A 118 -7.00 -17.17 1.21
N SER A 119 -8.06 -17.76 0.63
CA SER A 119 -9.30 -17.03 0.35
C SER A 119 -10.09 -16.75 1.63
N ARG A 120 -10.48 -15.49 1.82
CA ARG A 120 -11.38 -15.07 2.90
C ARG A 120 -12.23 -13.88 2.49
N ILE A 121 -13.46 -13.86 2.98
CA ILE A 121 -14.36 -12.71 2.85
C ILE A 121 -14.13 -11.80 4.05
N LEU A 122 -13.95 -10.50 3.81
CA LEU A 122 -13.82 -9.53 4.89
C LEU A 122 -15.16 -9.34 5.59
N THR A 123 -15.12 -9.31 6.92
CA THR A 123 -16.26 -8.89 7.73
C THR A 123 -16.56 -7.40 7.50
N LYS A 124 -17.80 -6.97 7.78
CA LYS A 124 -18.17 -5.53 7.68
C LYS A 124 -17.28 -4.64 8.55
N LYS A 125 -16.85 -5.15 9.72
CA LYS A 125 -15.96 -4.44 10.63
C LYS A 125 -14.57 -4.27 10.00
N GLU A 126 -13.96 -5.35 9.53
CA GLU A 126 -12.66 -5.28 8.84
C GLU A 126 -12.75 -4.29 7.68
N TRP A 127 -13.79 -4.41 6.85
CA TRP A 127 -13.94 -3.57 5.67
C TRP A 127 -14.02 -2.07 5.99
N LYS A 128 -14.71 -1.71 7.10
CA LYS A 128 -14.72 -0.35 7.65
C LYS A 128 -13.33 0.08 8.11
N GLU A 129 -12.66 -0.73 8.92
CA GLU A 129 -11.30 -0.44 9.43
C GLU A 129 -10.30 -0.28 8.27
N GLU A 130 -10.47 -1.07 7.21
CA GLU A 130 -9.65 -1.02 6.00
C GLU A 130 -9.78 0.27 5.24
N PHE A 131 -11.01 0.68 4.98
CA PHE A 131 -11.30 1.94 4.34
C PHE A 131 -10.65 3.12 5.10
N LEU A 132 -10.63 3.04 6.44
CA LEU A 132 -9.98 4.04 7.27
C LEU A 132 -8.45 4.00 7.13
N PHE A 133 -7.80 2.88 7.43
CA PHE A 133 -6.33 2.85 7.44
C PHE A 133 -5.75 3.12 6.04
N LEU A 134 -6.38 2.59 4.98
CA LEU A 134 -5.94 2.80 3.59
C LEU A 134 -6.17 4.24 3.14
N GLY A 135 -7.32 4.81 3.49
CA GLY A 135 -7.67 6.19 3.16
C GLY A 135 -6.70 7.20 3.77
N LEU A 136 -6.28 6.98 5.03
CA LEU A 136 -5.34 7.84 5.75
C LEU A 136 -3.91 7.83 5.19
N ARG A 137 -3.56 6.85 4.34
CA ARG A 137 -2.27 6.85 3.63
C ARG A 137 -2.18 7.94 2.56
N LYS A 138 -3.32 8.46 2.10
CA LYS A 138 -3.38 9.49 1.06
C LYS A 138 -3.41 10.87 1.69
N ARG A 139 -2.78 11.85 1.03
CA ARG A 139 -2.83 13.26 1.46
C ARG A 139 -4.26 13.82 1.51
N LYS A 140 -5.12 13.36 0.59
CA LYS A 140 -6.55 13.71 0.52
C LYS A 140 -7.38 13.10 1.66
N GLY A 141 -6.84 12.14 2.41
CA GLY A 141 -7.52 11.47 3.51
C GLY A 141 -8.82 10.79 3.10
N ILE A 142 -9.82 10.90 3.98
CA ILE A 142 -11.13 10.25 3.87
C ILE A 142 -12.22 11.29 3.91
N ARG A 143 -13.21 11.16 3.03
CA ARG A 143 -14.45 11.94 3.12
C ARG A 143 -15.51 11.17 3.90
N LEU A 144 -16.12 11.82 4.90
CA LEU A 144 -17.21 11.23 5.69
C LEU A 144 -18.41 10.81 4.82
N SER A 145 -18.67 11.53 3.73
CA SER A 145 -19.71 11.20 2.76
C SER A 145 -19.43 9.89 2.02
N ASP A 146 -18.17 9.60 1.69
CA ASP A 146 -17.82 8.33 1.06
C ASP A 146 -18.03 7.18 2.04
N TYR A 147 -17.60 7.34 3.30
CA TYR A 147 -17.82 6.34 4.35
C TYR A 147 -19.31 6.01 4.51
N ARG A 148 -20.15 7.05 4.61
CA ARG A 148 -21.62 6.90 4.67
C ARG A 148 -22.16 6.17 3.46
N ARG A 149 -21.72 6.52 2.24
CA ARG A 149 -22.15 5.85 1.01
C ARG A 149 -21.74 4.38 0.97
N PHE A 150 -20.51 4.04 1.36
CA PHE A 150 -20.00 2.67 1.28
C PHE A 150 -20.61 1.74 2.33
N PHE A 151 -20.80 2.22 3.56
CA PHE A 151 -21.19 1.36 4.69
C PHE A 151 -22.62 1.57 5.17
N SER A 152 -23.34 2.56 4.61
CA SER A 152 -24.65 3.02 5.11
C SER A 152 -24.61 3.29 6.62
N SER A 153 -23.52 3.91 7.08
CA SER A 153 -23.16 4.07 8.49
C SER A 153 -22.40 5.37 8.69
N ASP A 154 -22.54 6.01 9.85
CA ASP A 154 -21.81 7.23 10.15
C ASP A 154 -20.48 6.93 10.87
N LEU A 155 -19.38 7.50 10.38
CA LEU A 155 -18.05 7.27 10.93
C LEU A 155 -17.93 7.76 12.38
N MET A 156 -18.53 8.91 12.71
CA MET A 156 -18.46 9.45 14.07
C MET A 156 -19.31 8.63 15.04
N GLN A 157 -20.40 8.03 14.56
CA GLN A 157 -21.15 7.05 15.35
C GLN A 157 -20.33 5.79 15.60
N ASP A 158 -19.69 5.24 14.57
CA ASP A 158 -18.94 3.99 14.65
C ASP A 158 -17.62 4.13 15.45
N TYR A 159 -16.90 5.24 15.28
CA TYR A 159 -15.53 5.42 15.75
C TYR A 159 -15.27 6.74 16.49
N GLY A 160 -16.23 7.65 16.60
CA GLY A 160 -16.00 9.00 17.16
C GLY A 160 -15.44 9.00 18.59
N LYS A 161 -15.79 8.01 19.42
CA LYS A 161 -15.22 7.87 20.77
C LYS A 161 -13.72 7.54 20.79
N ARG A 162 -13.16 7.06 19.68
CA ARG A 162 -11.74 6.73 19.51
C ARG A 162 -10.93 7.86 18.87
N ILE A 163 -11.62 8.82 18.26
CA ILE A 163 -11.03 10.01 17.65
C ILE A 163 -11.01 11.07 18.75
N LYS A 164 -9.86 11.26 19.38
CA LYS A 164 -9.63 12.33 20.36
C LYS A 164 -9.03 13.54 19.66
#